data_AF-A0A3N9TYC2-F1
#
_entry.id   AF-A0A3N9TYC2-F1
#
_cell.length_a   1.000
_cell.length_b   1.000
_cell.length_c   1.000
_cell.angle_alpha   90.00
_cell.angle_beta   90.00
_cell.angle_gamma   90.00
#
_symmetry.space_group_name_H-M   'P 1'
#
loop_
_entity.id
_entity.type
_entity.pdbx_description
1 polymer ?
#
loop_
_entity_poly.entity_id
_entity_poly.type
_entity_poly.pdbx_seq_one_letter_code
_entity_poly.pdbx_strand_id
1 'polypeptide(L)'
;MLHSETLKQRYVQRTKSSVSVIPSNEKQALMKEFSLSEAEICFSLLPIAATLAHVPLSNFHVGAIAKGSSGALYFGANIEFESAPLGHTIHAEQAACNNAWMNGENGIEDIFVTAPPCGHCRQFMNELNTSHKLNIWIKDSTVKTLKSLLPDDFGPTDLGIEASFLTNNSQSIAALERSYSPYTQSPSAVELLMKNGTIYHGAYAENAAFNPSLPPLQSALIMCILDRCSLNDIVRVTLKESPSNRIKHRDTSASLASLIAPQAEFVVA
;
A
#
# COMPACT_ATOMS: atom_id res chain seq x y z
N MET A 1 5.85 2.41 -27.91
CA MET A 1 4.37 2.45 -27.99
C MET A 1 3.74 1.07 -28.12
N LEU A 2 4.15 0.23 -29.09
CA LEU A 2 3.58 -1.12 -29.30
C LEU A 2 3.61 -2.01 -28.04
N HIS A 3 4.75 -2.10 -27.34
CA HIS A 3 4.86 -2.93 -26.13
C HIS A 3 3.97 -2.48 -24.97
N SER A 4 3.75 -1.17 -24.81
CA SER A 4 2.90 -0.63 -23.74
C SER A 4 1.42 -1.02 -23.94
N GLU A 5 0.93 -0.99 -25.18
CA GLU A 5 -0.45 -1.34 -25.47
C GLU A 5 -0.72 -2.85 -25.33
N THR A 6 0.23 -3.69 -25.76
CA THR A 6 0.17 -5.15 -25.55
C THR A 6 0.22 -5.52 -24.07
N LEU A 7 1.09 -4.89 -23.28
CA LEU A 7 1.16 -5.08 -21.83
C LEU A 7 -0.15 -4.68 -21.14
N LYS A 8 -0.73 -3.53 -21.52
CA LYS A 8 -2.05 -3.09 -21.03
C LYS A 8 -3.13 -4.12 -21.31
N GLN A 9 -3.25 -4.58 -22.56
CA GLN A 9 -4.27 -5.56 -22.95
C GLN A 9 -4.15 -6.86 -22.14
N ARG A 10 -2.92 -7.37 -21.99
CA ARG A 10 -2.66 -8.59 -21.21
C ARG A 10 -3.00 -8.43 -19.74
N TYR A 11 -2.72 -7.26 -19.17
CA TYR A 11 -3.01 -6.99 -17.76
C TYR A 11 -4.49 -6.69 -17.50
N VAL A 12 -5.20 -6.03 -18.42
CA VAL A 12 -6.66 -5.85 -18.34
C VAL A 12 -7.36 -7.21 -18.27
N GLN A 13 -6.85 -8.20 -19.01
CA GLN A 13 -7.37 -9.57 -19.05
C GLN A 13 -6.86 -10.47 -17.90
N ARG A 14 -6.04 -9.97 -16.97
CA ARG A 14 -5.55 -10.75 -15.82
C ARG A 14 -6.72 -11.02 -14.87
N THR A 15 -7.22 -12.25 -14.86
CA THR A 15 -8.33 -12.73 -14.02
C THR A 15 -7.89 -13.55 -12.81
N LYS A 16 -6.58 -13.71 -12.59
CA LYS A 16 -6.02 -14.50 -11.47
C LYS A 16 -6.02 -13.74 -10.15
N SER A 17 -6.00 -14.50 -9.06
CA SER A 17 -5.76 -14.06 -7.68
C SER A 17 -4.56 -13.11 -7.62
N SER A 18 -4.80 -11.90 -7.12
CA SER A 18 -3.90 -10.74 -7.07
C SER A 18 -3.53 -10.14 -8.42
N VAL A 19 -4.41 -9.26 -8.92
CA VAL A 19 -4.14 -8.44 -10.12
C VAL A 19 -2.90 -7.59 -9.86
N SER A 20 -2.81 -7.01 -8.67
CA SER A 20 -1.83 -6.01 -8.25
C SER A 20 -0.42 -6.52 -7.93
N VAL A 21 -0.14 -7.82 -8.14
CA VAL A 21 1.17 -8.41 -7.89
C VAL A 21 1.71 -9.11 -9.13
N ILE A 22 2.96 -8.80 -9.48
CA ILE A 22 3.72 -9.50 -10.51
C ILE A 22 4.89 -10.24 -9.84
N PRO A 23 4.81 -11.57 -9.71
CA PRO A 23 5.91 -12.37 -9.19
C PRO A 23 7.20 -12.21 -9.98
N SER A 24 8.35 -12.42 -9.33
CA SER A 24 9.68 -12.23 -9.92
C SER A 24 9.90 -13.04 -11.22
N ASN A 25 9.44 -14.29 -11.25
CA ASN A 25 9.52 -15.14 -12.45
C ASN A 25 8.66 -14.62 -13.62
N GLU A 26 7.48 -14.06 -13.33
CA GLU A 26 6.63 -13.45 -14.36
C GLU A 26 7.26 -12.16 -14.88
N LYS A 27 7.78 -11.30 -13.99
CA LYS A 27 8.55 -10.11 -14.38
C LYS A 27 9.72 -10.47 -15.30
N GLN A 28 10.51 -11.50 -14.96
CA GLN A 28 11.61 -11.99 -15.79
C GLN A 28 11.13 -12.48 -17.17
N ALA A 29 9.98 -13.15 -17.23
CA ALA A 29 9.39 -13.56 -18.50
C ALA A 29 8.99 -12.36 -19.36
N LEU A 30 8.39 -11.32 -18.77
CA LEU A 30 8.04 -10.07 -19.46
C LEU A 30 9.29 -9.35 -19.97
N MET A 31 10.35 -9.24 -19.16
CA MET A 31 11.63 -8.65 -19.58
C MET A 31 12.20 -9.36 -20.80
N LYS A 32 12.17 -10.69 -20.82
CA LYS A 32 12.67 -11.51 -21.95
C LYS A 32 11.78 -11.37 -23.19
N GLU A 33 10.46 -11.46 -23.01
CA GLU A 33 9.48 -11.39 -24.10
C GLU A 33 9.55 -10.05 -24.85
N PHE A 34 9.65 -8.94 -24.11
CA PHE A 34 9.68 -7.60 -24.68
C PHE A 34 11.10 -7.05 -24.91
N SER A 35 12.14 -7.80 -24.51
CA SER A 35 13.54 -7.35 -24.55
C SER A 35 13.75 -5.99 -23.87
N LEU A 36 13.12 -5.81 -22.71
CA LEU A 36 13.17 -4.59 -21.90
C LEU A 36 13.93 -4.84 -20.60
N SER A 37 14.59 -3.79 -20.11
CA SER A 37 15.14 -3.76 -18.75
C SER A 37 14.03 -3.78 -17.70
N GLU A 38 14.38 -4.08 -16.45
CA GLU A 38 13.43 -4.06 -15.33
C GLU A 38 12.78 -2.69 -15.14
N ALA A 39 13.56 -1.61 -15.22
CA ALA A 39 13.05 -0.25 -15.11
C ALA A 39 12.05 0.06 -16.23
N GLU A 40 12.35 -0.33 -17.48
CA GLU A 40 11.44 -0.14 -18.62
C GLU A 40 10.14 -0.94 -18.47
N ILE A 41 10.20 -2.15 -17.90
CA ILE A 41 9.01 -2.92 -17.53
C ILE A 41 8.20 -2.16 -16.47
N CYS A 42 8.82 -1.71 -15.38
CA CYS A 42 8.12 -0.94 -14.35
C CYS A 42 7.47 0.34 -14.91
N PHE A 43 8.18 1.13 -15.72
CA PHE A 43 7.61 2.32 -16.35
C PHE A 43 6.47 2.00 -17.33
N SER A 44 6.53 0.85 -18.01
CA SER A 44 5.45 0.40 -18.89
C SER A 44 4.21 -0.06 -18.13
N LEU A 45 4.40 -0.56 -16.91
CA LEU A 45 3.33 -1.01 -16.01
C LEU A 45 2.73 0.11 -15.16
N LEU A 46 3.45 1.20 -14.90
CA LEU A 46 2.95 2.32 -14.09
C LEU A 46 1.59 2.89 -14.53
N PRO A 47 1.35 3.15 -15.84
CA PRO A 47 0.03 3.60 -16.29
C PRO A 47 -1.09 2.59 -15.98
N ILE A 48 -0.75 1.29 -15.93
CA ILE A 48 -1.69 0.24 -15.58
C ILE A 48 -1.98 0.28 -14.07
N ALA A 49 -0.96 0.43 -13.23
CA ALA A 49 -1.14 0.63 -11.78
C ALA A 49 -2.06 1.84 -11.50
N ALA A 50 -1.87 2.95 -12.20
CA ALA A 50 -2.71 4.14 -12.07
C ALA A 50 -4.19 3.90 -12.41
N THR A 51 -4.53 2.88 -13.21
CA THR A 51 -5.94 2.52 -13.48
C THR A 51 -6.67 1.92 -12.28
N LEU A 52 -5.93 1.53 -11.23
CA LEU A 52 -6.49 1.02 -9.99
C LEU A 52 -6.85 2.15 -8.99
N ALA A 53 -6.58 3.41 -9.35
CA ALA A 53 -6.86 4.54 -8.48
C ALA A 53 -8.37 4.71 -8.26
N HIS A 54 -8.75 5.11 -7.05
CA HIS A 54 -10.12 5.46 -6.70
C HIS A 54 -10.13 6.92 -6.24
N VAL A 55 -10.41 7.85 -7.17
CA VAL A 55 -10.12 9.29 -7.00
C VAL A 55 -11.33 10.18 -7.26
N PRO A 56 -12.44 10.00 -6.52
CA PRO A 56 -13.65 10.80 -6.74
C PRO A 56 -13.46 12.30 -6.45
N LEU A 57 -12.44 12.70 -5.70
CA LEU A 57 -12.23 14.11 -5.33
C LEU A 57 -11.33 14.84 -6.32
N SER A 58 -10.13 14.34 -6.54
CA SER A 58 -9.12 15.02 -7.37
C SER A 58 -9.25 14.70 -8.85
N ASN A 59 -9.86 13.55 -9.20
CA ASN A 59 -9.80 12.94 -10.52
C ASN A 59 -8.36 12.69 -11.02
N PHE A 60 -7.37 12.75 -10.14
CA PHE A 60 -5.95 12.69 -10.47
C PHE A 60 -5.40 11.30 -10.17
N HIS A 61 -5.15 10.53 -11.22
CA HIS A 61 -4.74 9.13 -11.12
C HIS A 61 -3.22 9.02 -10.95
N VAL A 62 -2.77 8.54 -9.80
CA VAL A 62 -1.37 8.28 -9.49
C VAL A 62 -1.15 6.78 -9.38
N GLY A 63 -0.15 6.28 -10.09
CA GLY A 63 0.30 4.89 -10.00
C GLY A 63 1.67 4.81 -9.32
N ALA A 64 1.86 3.77 -8.52
CA ALA A 64 3.15 3.40 -7.95
C ALA A 64 3.41 1.90 -8.10
N ILE A 65 4.68 1.53 -8.16
CA ILE A 65 5.12 0.13 -8.12
C ILE A 65 6.28 0.02 -7.13
N ALA A 66 6.11 -0.79 -6.09
CA ALA A 66 7.17 -1.16 -5.16
C ALA A 66 7.84 -2.45 -5.65
N LYS A 67 9.17 -2.44 -5.79
CA LYS A 67 9.97 -3.64 -6.03
C LYS A 67 10.42 -4.21 -4.68
N GLY A 68 9.89 -5.37 -4.33
CA GLY A 68 10.28 -6.09 -3.13
C GLY A 68 11.70 -6.67 -3.23
N SER A 69 12.32 -6.95 -2.09
CA SER A 69 13.59 -7.69 -2.03
C SER A 69 13.50 -9.11 -2.58
N SER A 70 12.29 -9.70 -2.65
CA SER A 70 12.02 -10.95 -3.38
C SER A 70 12.16 -10.80 -4.91
N GLY A 71 12.21 -9.57 -5.42
CA GLY A 71 12.16 -9.22 -6.84
C GLY A 71 10.75 -9.18 -7.43
N ALA A 72 9.69 -9.43 -6.64
CA ALA A 72 8.31 -9.21 -7.08
C ALA A 72 7.98 -7.71 -7.17
N LEU A 73 6.98 -7.37 -7.98
CA LEU A 73 6.45 -6.03 -8.14
C LEU A 73 5.05 -5.94 -7.52
N TYR A 74 4.83 -4.90 -6.72
CA TYR A 74 3.59 -4.64 -6.00
C TYR A 74 3.01 -3.31 -6.43
N PHE A 75 1.81 -3.33 -6.98
CA PHE A 75 1.18 -2.12 -7.50
C PHE A 75 0.54 -1.34 -6.35
N GLY A 76 0.48 -0.03 -6.53
CA GLY A 76 -0.26 0.89 -5.68
C GLY A 76 -0.90 1.98 -6.54
N ALA A 77 -2.00 2.51 -6.04
CA ALA A 77 -2.70 3.64 -6.64
C ALA A 77 -3.33 4.48 -5.53
N ASN A 78 -3.56 5.77 -5.78
CA ASN A 78 -4.17 6.64 -4.78
C ASN A 78 -5.67 6.35 -4.60
N ILE A 79 -6.13 6.48 -3.36
CA ILE A 79 -7.51 6.20 -2.95
C ILE A 79 -8.00 7.37 -2.10
N GLU A 80 -9.12 7.94 -2.49
CA GLU A 80 -9.77 9.10 -1.88
C GLU A 80 -11.20 8.72 -1.48
N PHE A 81 -11.70 9.30 -0.40
CA PHE A 81 -13.03 9.00 0.12
C PHE A 81 -13.88 10.26 0.19
N GLU A 82 -15.01 10.29 -0.52
CA GLU A 82 -15.94 11.42 -0.44
C GLU A 82 -16.51 11.56 0.98
N SER A 83 -16.74 12.81 1.40
CA SER A 83 -17.31 13.15 2.72
C SER A 83 -16.51 12.71 3.95
N ALA A 84 -15.34 12.10 3.77
CA ALA A 84 -14.41 11.78 4.84
C ALA A 84 -13.35 12.90 4.98
N PRO A 85 -12.79 13.13 6.18
CA PRO A 85 -11.61 13.96 6.36
C PRO A 85 -10.42 13.48 5.49
N LEU A 86 -9.63 14.41 4.96
CA LEU A 86 -8.48 14.10 4.08
C LEU A 86 -7.40 13.22 4.73
N GLY A 87 -7.38 13.10 6.06
CA GLY A 87 -6.52 12.15 6.77
C GLY A 87 -6.82 10.68 6.45
N HIS A 88 -7.95 10.38 5.81
CA HIS A 88 -8.26 9.03 5.33
C HIS A 88 -7.65 8.71 3.95
N THR A 89 -7.19 9.73 3.21
CA THR A 89 -6.64 9.56 1.87
C THR A 89 -5.41 8.65 1.89
N ILE A 90 -5.32 7.79 0.90
CA ILE A 90 -4.21 6.85 0.72
C ILE A 90 -3.45 7.25 -0.54
N HIS A 91 -2.15 7.43 -0.40
CA HIS A 91 -1.30 7.75 -1.53
C HIS A 91 -0.84 6.49 -2.26
N ALA A 92 -0.50 6.60 -3.55
CA ALA A 92 -0.10 5.44 -4.35
C ALA A 92 1.12 4.73 -3.78
N GLU A 93 2.09 5.47 -3.23
CA GLU A 93 3.29 4.94 -2.59
C GLU A 93 2.94 4.17 -1.30
N GLN A 94 2.04 4.70 -0.46
CA GLN A 94 1.55 3.98 0.72
C GLN A 94 0.84 2.69 0.31
N ALA A 95 0.00 2.74 -0.73
CA ALA A 95 -0.70 1.58 -1.26
C ALA A 95 0.27 0.51 -1.78
N ALA A 96 1.32 0.90 -2.52
CA ALA A 96 2.33 -0.04 -3.04
C ALA A 96 3.14 -0.69 -1.92
N CYS A 97 3.58 0.10 -0.93
CA CYS A 97 4.29 -0.41 0.24
C CYS A 97 3.42 -1.36 1.07
N ASN A 98 2.16 -1.00 1.31
CA ASN A 98 1.20 -1.84 2.03
C ASN A 98 0.89 -3.13 1.27
N ASN A 99 0.76 -3.06 -0.06
CA ASN A 99 0.54 -4.24 -0.89
C ASN A 99 1.72 -5.22 -0.78
N ALA A 100 2.97 -4.72 -0.84
CA ALA A 100 4.15 -5.53 -0.59
C ALA A 100 4.13 -6.17 0.81
N TRP A 101 3.88 -5.36 1.84
CA TRP A 101 3.83 -5.81 3.22
C TRP A 101 2.78 -6.89 3.48
N MET A 102 1.54 -6.67 3.02
CA MET A 102 0.44 -7.61 3.23
C MET A 102 0.62 -8.90 2.44
N ASN A 103 1.41 -8.89 1.36
CA ASN A 103 1.86 -10.09 0.65
C ASN A 103 3.13 -10.73 1.23
N GLY A 104 3.62 -10.27 2.39
CA GLY A 104 4.72 -10.90 3.12
C GLY A 104 6.12 -10.49 2.69
N GLU A 105 6.25 -9.38 1.95
CA GLU A 105 7.56 -8.83 1.61
C GLU A 105 8.29 -8.31 2.86
N ASN A 106 9.63 -8.42 2.87
CA ASN A 106 10.47 -8.04 4.02
C ASN A 106 11.34 -6.80 3.76
N GLY A 107 11.15 -6.12 2.64
CA GLY A 107 11.93 -4.95 2.26
C GLY A 107 11.57 -4.48 0.86
N ILE A 108 11.72 -3.17 0.63
CA ILE A 108 11.46 -2.55 -0.67
C ILE A 108 12.73 -1.87 -1.13
N GLU A 109 13.17 -2.19 -2.35
CA GLU A 109 14.43 -1.67 -2.89
C GLU A 109 14.22 -0.44 -3.77
N ASP A 110 13.12 -0.45 -4.54
CA ASP A 110 12.80 0.60 -5.49
C ASP A 110 11.31 0.91 -5.44
N ILE A 111 10.97 2.19 -5.58
CA ILE A 111 9.60 2.66 -5.80
C ILE A 111 9.56 3.46 -7.09
N PHE A 112 8.74 3.02 -8.03
CA PHE A 112 8.46 3.70 -9.28
C PHE A 112 7.16 4.49 -9.12
N VAL A 113 7.12 5.72 -9.61
CA VAL A 113 5.95 6.60 -9.48
C VAL A 113 5.71 7.42 -10.74
N THR A 114 4.42 7.71 -11.01
CA THR A 114 4.02 8.59 -12.13
C THR A 114 4.27 10.07 -11.85
N ALA A 115 4.36 10.47 -10.58
CA ALA A 115 4.65 11.84 -10.14
C ALA A 115 5.61 11.83 -8.94
N PRO A 116 6.39 12.90 -8.69
CA PRO A 116 7.28 12.97 -7.53
C PRO A 116 6.53 12.78 -6.20
N PRO A 117 7.07 12.00 -5.24
CA PRO A 117 6.41 11.78 -3.96
C PRO A 117 6.32 13.07 -3.15
N CYS A 118 5.18 13.30 -2.52
CA CYS A 118 4.98 14.44 -1.60
C CYS A 118 5.70 14.20 -0.26
N GLY A 119 5.77 15.23 0.59
CA GLY A 119 6.43 15.13 1.90
C GLY A 119 5.88 14.01 2.79
N HIS A 120 4.57 13.81 2.78
CA HIS A 120 3.90 12.72 3.50
C HIS A 120 4.39 11.33 3.07
N CYS A 121 4.47 11.07 1.76
CA CYS A 121 4.98 9.79 1.26
C CYS A 121 6.47 9.60 1.54
N ARG A 122 7.28 10.67 1.43
CA ARG A 122 8.71 10.60 1.79
C ARG A 122 8.87 10.20 3.25
N GLN A 123 8.11 10.83 4.14
CA GLN A 123 8.12 10.53 5.56
C GLN A 123 7.60 9.11 5.86
N PHE A 124 6.55 8.65 5.17
CA PHE A 124 6.04 7.29 5.27
C PHE A 124 7.11 6.26 4.88
N MET A 125 7.80 6.47 3.75
CA MET A 125 8.87 5.59 3.28
C MET A 125 10.10 5.60 4.18
N ASN A 126 10.30 6.64 5.00
CA ASN A 126 11.40 6.71 5.94
C ASN A 126 11.29 5.67 7.08
N GLU A 127 10.09 5.11 7.26
CA GLU A 127 9.81 4.06 8.24
C GLU A 127 10.31 2.67 7.81
N LEU A 128 10.50 2.47 6.50
CA LEU A 128 10.88 1.18 5.93
C LEU A 128 12.26 0.77 6.46
N ASN A 129 12.44 -0.51 6.76
CA ASN A 129 13.75 -1.09 7.12
C ASN A 129 14.85 -0.91 6.06
N THR A 130 14.46 -0.48 4.86
CA THR A 130 15.29 -0.29 3.67
C THR A 130 15.38 1.18 3.25
N SER A 131 14.84 2.12 4.04
CA SER A 131 14.77 3.56 3.74
C SER A 131 16.12 4.16 3.33
N HIS A 132 17.21 3.79 4.01
CA HIS A 132 18.58 4.27 3.77
C HIS A 132 19.13 3.94 2.37
N LYS A 133 18.60 2.90 1.70
CA LYS A 133 19.03 2.46 0.37
C LYS A 133 17.91 2.50 -0.68
N LEU A 134 16.74 3.04 -0.33
CA LEU A 134 15.57 3.07 -1.19
C LEU A 134 15.77 4.03 -2.36
N ASN A 135 15.59 3.53 -3.58
CA ASN A 135 15.59 4.34 -4.79
C ASN A 135 14.16 4.71 -5.20
N ILE A 136 14.00 5.95 -5.66
CA ILE A 136 12.75 6.50 -6.18
C ILE A 136 12.94 6.82 -7.67
N TRP A 137 12.17 6.12 -8.48
CA TRP A 137 12.15 6.21 -9.93
C TRP A 137 10.95 7.04 -10.38
N ILE A 138 11.20 8.30 -10.70
CA ILE A 138 10.17 9.22 -11.17
C ILE A 138 10.18 9.19 -12.70
N LYS A 139 9.00 8.98 -13.30
CA LYS A 139 8.85 8.97 -14.75
C LYS A 139 9.46 10.24 -15.38
N ASP A 140 10.22 10.06 -16.46
CA ASP A 140 10.87 11.14 -17.23
C ASP A 140 11.88 11.99 -16.41
N SER A 141 12.37 11.47 -15.29
CA SER A 141 13.34 12.12 -14.40
C SER A 141 14.50 11.19 -14.05
N THR A 142 15.55 11.74 -13.45
CA THR A 142 16.64 10.95 -12.86
C THR A 142 16.17 10.20 -11.61
N VAL A 143 16.77 9.03 -11.38
CA VAL A 143 16.62 8.24 -10.16
C VAL A 143 17.16 9.03 -8.98
N LYS A 144 16.45 8.98 -7.85
CA LYS A 144 16.81 9.68 -6.61
C LYS A 144 16.80 8.69 -5.46
N THR A 145 17.63 8.91 -4.46
CA THR A 145 17.51 8.18 -3.18
C THR A 145 16.47 8.88 -2.30
N LEU A 146 15.84 8.15 -1.37
CA LEU A 146 14.94 8.76 -0.40
C LEU A 146 15.63 9.90 0.38
N LYS A 147 16.87 9.69 0.83
CA LYS A 147 17.66 10.70 1.54
C LYS A 147 17.85 12.00 0.74
N SER A 148 17.99 11.91 -0.59
CA SER A 148 18.11 13.11 -1.44
C SER A 148 16.78 13.88 -1.57
N LEU A 149 15.65 13.20 -1.36
CA LEU A 149 14.32 13.79 -1.39
C LEU A 149 13.86 14.28 -0.01
N LEU A 150 14.44 13.75 1.06
CA LEU A 150 14.16 14.10 2.45
C LEU A 150 15.50 14.32 3.20
N PRO A 151 16.18 15.45 2.95
CA PRO A 151 17.40 15.80 3.69
C PRO A 151 17.06 16.13 5.14
N ASP A 152 18.00 15.84 6.05
CA ASP A 152 17.85 16.07 7.50
C ASP A 152 16.52 15.55 8.05
N ASP A 153 16.16 14.34 7.61
CA ASP A 153 14.93 13.67 7.94
C ASP A 153 14.78 13.38 9.43
N PHE A 154 13.52 13.39 9.87
CA PHE A 154 13.10 12.86 11.16
C PHE A 154 12.58 11.43 10.95
N GLY A 155 12.91 10.51 11.84
CA GLY A 155 12.54 9.10 11.69
C GLY A 155 12.58 8.30 12.99
N PRO A 156 12.46 6.95 12.89
CA PRO A 156 12.43 6.06 14.05
C PRO A 156 13.62 6.24 15.00
N THR A 157 14.81 6.51 14.45
CA THR A 157 16.05 6.70 15.23
C THR A 157 16.01 7.92 16.15
N ASP A 158 15.33 9.00 15.76
CA ASP A 158 15.19 10.20 16.59
C ASP A 158 14.31 9.95 17.83
N LEU A 159 13.44 8.94 17.75
CA LEU A 159 12.59 8.47 18.84
C LEU A 159 13.21 7.30 19.61
N GLY A 160 14.44 6.89 19.27
CA GLY A 160 15.12 5.74 19.89
C GLY A 160 14.48 4.39 19.56
N ILE A 161 13.75 4.30 18.44
CA ILE A 161 13.09 3.08 17.99
C ILE A 161 14.00 2.31 17.02
N GLU A 162 14.30 1.05 17.36
CA GLU A 162 15.06 0.13 16.49
C GLU A 162 14.13 -0.70 15.58
N ALA A 163 12.86 -0.82 15.95
CA ALA A 163 11.87 -1.55 15.15
C ALA A 163 11.58 -0.81 13.84
N SER A 164 11.70 -1.52 12.72
CA SER A 164 11.43 -0.95 11.39
C SER A 164 10.18 -1.55 10.76
N PHE A 165 9.49 -0.77 9.92
CA PHE A 165 8.39 -1.28 9.11
C PHE A 165 8.91 -2.27 8.06
N LEU A 166 8.12 -3.30 7.71
CA LEU A 166 8.49 -4.48 6.90
C LEU A 166 9.46 -5.49 7.54
N THR A 167 9.79 -5.36 8.83
CA THR A 167 10.58 -6.39 9.52
C THR A 167 9.64 -7.49 10.05
N ASN A 168 9.48 -8.61 9.33
CA ASN A 168 8.70 -9.73 9.85
C ASN A 168 9.48 -10.48 10.94
N ASN A 169 9.08 -10.28 12.19
CA ASN A 169 9.53 -11.13 13.31
C ASN A 169 8.62 -12.34 13.53
N SER A 170 7.43 -12.38 12.92
CA SER A 170 6.48 -13.49 13.02
C SER A 170 6.30 -14.15 11.65
N GLN A 171 6.38 -15.48 11.60
CA GLN A 171 5.97 -16.27 10.42
C GLN A 171 4.44 -16.27 10.24
N SER A 172 3.73 -15.36 10.91
CA SER A 172 2.29 -15.39 11.03
C SER A 172 1.61 -14.71 9.86
N ILE A 173 0.51 -15.33 9.45
CA ILE A 173 -0.40 -14.81 8.45
C ILE A 173 -1.50 -13.94 9.08
N ALA A 174 -1.59 -13.87 10.41
CA ALA A 174 -2.59 -13.07 11.09
C ALA A 174 -2.24 -11.57 11.01
N ALA A 175 -3.14 -10.75 10.47
CA ALA A 175 -2.89 -9.32 10.27
C ALA A 175 -2.60 -8.56 11.59
N LEU A 176 -3.22 -8.95 12.72
CA LEU A 176 -2.94 -8.31 14.00
C LEU A 176 -1.48 -8.49 14.44
N GLU A 177 -0.90 -9.66 14.18
CA GLU A 177 0.50 -9.97 14.52
C GLU A 177 1.50 -9.31 13.55
N ARG A 178 1.01 -8.81 12.42
CA ARG A 178 1.81 -8.01 11.49
C ARG A 178 1.85 -6.54 11.87
N SER A 179 0.85 -6.03 12.61
CA SER A 179 0.72 -4.63 13.01
C SER A 179 2.05 -4.03 13.48
N TYR A 180 2.47 -2.94 12.85
CA TYR A 180 3.65 -2.17 13.22
C TYR A 180 3.20 -0.94 14.02
N SER A 181 3.35 -0.98 15.33
CA SER A 181 2.93 0.13 16.22
C SER A 181 3.88 0.35 17.40
N PRO A 182 5.17 0.63 17.16
CA PRO A 182 6.16 0.74 18.23
C PRO A 182 5.98 2.00 19.10
N TYR A 183 5.30 3.03 18.61
CA TYR A 183 5.19 4.33 19.29
C TYR A 183 4.05 4.34 20.29
N THR A 184 2.86 3.94 19.84
CA THR A 184 1.67 3.91 20.71
C THR A 184 1.43 2.56 21.35
N GLN A 185 2.11 1.51 20.90
CA GLN A 185 1.91 0.13 21.39
C GLN A 185 0.44 -0.29 21.30
N SER A 186 -0.22 0.07 20.17
CA SER A 186 -1.64 -0.15 19.94
C SER A 186 -1.87 -1.07 18.73
N PRO A 187 -1.48 -2.36 18.80
CA PRO A 187 -1.60 -3.28 17.69
C PRO A 187 -3.07 -3.41 17.28
N SER A 188 -3.33 -3.25 15.99
CA SER A 188 -4.69 -3.23 15.44
C SER A 188 -4.73 -3.79 14.02
N ALA A 189 -5.83 -4.44 13.66
CA ALA A 189 -6.04 -5.00 12.33
C ALA A 189 -7.52 -4.94 11.92
N VAL A 190 -7.79 -5.00 10.62
CA VAL A 190 -9.15 -5.04 10.07
C VAL A 190 -9.28 -6.23 9.12
N GLU A 191 -10.47 -6.82 9.13
CA GLU A 191 -10.92 -7.82 8.15
C GLU A 191 -12.16 -7.30 7.43
N LEU A 192 -12.12 -7.35 6.09
CA LEU A 192 -13.25 -7.03 5.23
C LEU A 192 -13.79 -8.33 4.64
N LEU A 193 -15.02 -8.71 5.00
CA LEU A 193 -15.72 -9.83 4.38
C LEU A 193 -16.52 -9.30 3.19
N MET A 194 -16.31 -9.90 2.03
CA MET A 194 -17.00 -9.58 0.78
C MET A 194 -18.23 -10.49 0.58
N LYS A 195 -19.21 -10.06 -0.24
CA LYS A 195 -20.41 -10.85 -0.60
C LYS A 195 -20.09 -12.22 -1.20
N ASN A 196 -18.99 -12.32 -1.95
CA ASN A 196 -18.53 -13.56 -2.56
C ASN A 196 -17.75 -14.48 -1.58
N GLY A 197 -17.62 -14.09 -0.31
CA GLY A 197 -16.90 -14.84 0.72
C GLY A 197 -15.39 -14.56 0.79
N THR A 198 -14.82 -13.77 -0.12
CA THR A 198 -13.42 -13.32 -0.05
C THR A 198 -13.21 -12.48 1.20
N ILE A 199 -12.05 -12.64 1.86
CA ILE A 199 -11.65 -11.84 3.02
C ILE A 199 -10.39 -11.06 2.68
N TYR A 200 -10.41 -9.75 2.88
CA TYR A 200 -9.24 -8.89 2.83
C TYR A 200 -8.81 -8.51 4.23
N HIS A 201 -7.52 -8.60 4.50
CA HIS A 201 -6.95 -8.21 5.78
C HIS A 201 -6.11 -6.93 5.64
N GLY A 202 -6.07 -6.15 6.71
CA GLY A 202 -5.21 -4.98 6.84
C GLY A 202 -4.66 -4.88 8.25
N ALA A 203 -3.43 -4.39 8.36
CA ALA A 203 -2.73 -4.22 9.62
C ALA A 203 -2.38 -2.74 9.81
N TYR A 204 -2.29 -2.30 11.07
CA TYR A 204 -1.91 -0.92 11.37
C TYR A 204 -0.40 -0.73 11.16
N ALA A 205 -0.01 0.31 10.42
CA ALA A 205 1.39 0.70 10.25
C ALA A 205 1.57 2.14 10.75
N GLU A 206 2.20 2.28 11.91
CA GLU A 206 2.59 3.56 12.45
C GLU A 206 3.74 4.21 11.69
N ASN A 207 3.89 5.50 11.92
CA ASN A 207 5.02 6.28 11.44
C ASN A 207 5.57 7.14 12.58
N ALA A 208 6.89 7.34 12.60
CA ALA A 208 7.56 8.20 13.58
C ALA A 208 6.95 9.61 13.64
N ALA A 209 6.53 10.16 12.50
CA ALA A 209 5.90 11.48 12.41
C ALA A 209 4.39 11.48 12.72
N PHE A 210 3.84 10.36 13.23
CA PHE A 210 2.44 10.13 13.60
C PHE A 210 1.43 10.27 12.46
N ASN A 211 1.26 11.45 11.88
CA ASN A 211 0.26 11.72 10.84
C ASN A 211 0.39 10.82 9.60
N PRO A 212 1.58 10.40 9.15
CA PRO A 212 1.70 9.46 8.03
C PRO A 212 1.31 8.02 8.32
N SER A 213 0.99 7.68 9.57
CA SER A 213 0.55 6.33 9.94
C SER A 213 -0.63 5.88 9.08
N LEU A 214 -0.60 4.63 8.61
CA LEU A 214 -1.63 4.03 7.79
C LEU A 214 -2.56 3.17 8.66
N PRO A 215 -3.81 3.59 8.90
CA PRO A 215 -4.72 2.84 9.78
C PRO A 215 -5.12 1.48 9.18
N PRO A 216 -5.54 0.51 10.02
CA PRO A 216 -5.76 -0.86 9.57
C PRO A 216 -6.92 -1.00 8.58
N LEU A 217 -7.96 -0.16 8.65
CA LEU A 217 -9.05 -0.16 7.67
C LEU A 217 -8.55 0.23 6.28
N GLN A 218 -7.73 1.29 6.19
CA GLN A 218 -7.11 1.73 4.94
C GLN A 218 -6.18 0.64 4.38
N SER A 219 -5.40 -0.03 5.22
CA SER A 219 -4.59 -1.18 4.83
C SER A 219 -5.43 -2.29 4.16
N ALA A 220 -6.60 -2.62 4.71
CA ALA A 220 -7.49 -3.63 4.14
C ALA A 220 -8.17 -3.15 2.85
N LEU A 221 -8.59 -1.88 2.80
CA LEU A 221 -9.20 -1.26 1.62
C LEU A 221 -8.23 -1.20 0.44
N ILE A 222 -6.94 -0.96 0.68
CA ILE A 222 -5.90 -1.05 -0.34
C ILE A 222 -5.95 -2.42 -1.01
N MET A 223 -5.93 -3.49 -0.22
CA MET A 223 -5.92 -4.86 -0.78
C MET A 223 -7.19 -5.14 -1.59
N CYS A 224 -8.35 -4.73 -1.08
CA CYS A 224 -9.65 -4.86 -1.75
C CYS A 224 -9.70 -4.11 -3.09
N ILE A 225 -9.34 -2.82 -3.08
CA ILE A 225 -9.42 -1.94 -4.25
C ILE A 225 -8.38 -2.34 -5.32
N LEU A 226 -7.17 -2.71 -4.91
CA LEU A 226 -6.13 -3.16 -5.83
C LEU A 226 -6.49 -4.50 -6.53
N ASP A 227 -7.36 -5.31 -5.92
CA ASP A 227 -7.98 -6.48 -6.54
C ASP A 227 -9.24 -6.14 -7.36
N ARG A 228 -9.53 -4.85 -7.56
CA ARG A 228 -10.69 -4.31 -8.30
C ARG A 228 -12.04 -4.70 -7.70
N CYS A 229 -12.08 -4.93 -6.39
CA CYS A 229 -13.33 -5.20 -5.70
C CYS A 229 -14.16 -3.92 -5.54
N SER A 230 -15.48 -4.07 -5.56
CA SER A 230 -16.43 -3.00 -5.26
C SER A 230 -16.60 -2.86 -3.76
N LEU A 231 -16.50 -1.63 -3.23
CA LEU A 231 -16.74 -1.36 -1.81
C LEU A 231 -18.19 -1.66 -1.39
N ASN A 232 -19.15 -1.58 -2.33
CA ASN A 232 -20.55 -1.97 -2.12
C ASN A 232 -20.73 -3.48 -1.89
N ASP A 233 -19.70 -4.27 -2.16
CA ASP A 233 -19.71 -5.72 -1.91
C ASP A 233 -19.12 -6.11 -0.56
N ILE A 234 -18.65 -5.14 0.24
CA ILE A 234 -18.31 -5.39 1.64
C ILE A 234 -19.61 -5.66 2.41
N VAL A 235 -19.67 -6.78 3.13
CA VAL A 235 -20.80 -7.18 3.99
C VAL A 235 -20.48 -7.07 5.47
N ARG A 236 -19.20 -7.14 5.85
CA ARG A 236 -18.76 -6.94 7.24
C ARG A 236 -17.37 -6.34 7.29
N VAL A 237 -17.19 -5.41 8.22
CA VAL A 237 -15.91 -4.83 8.64
C VAL A 237 -15.68 -5.25 10.10
N THR A 238 -14.64 -6.05 10.34
CA THR A 238 -14.25 -6.47 11.69
C THR A 238 -12.95 -5.78 12.08
N LEU A 239 -13.00 -4.87 13.04
CA LEU A 239 -11.82 -4.26 13.66
C LEU A 239 -11.36 -5.12 14.84
N LYS A 240 -10.09 -5.52 14.84
CA LYS A 240 -9.42 -6.20 15.94
C LYS A 240 -8.51 -5.20 16.65
N GLU A 241 -8.85 -4.81 17.87
CA GLU A 241 -8.02 -3.93 18.70
C GLU A 241 -8.28 -4.17 20.19
N SER A 242 -7.25 -4.03 21.04
CA SER A 242 -7.43 -4.23 22.48
C SER A 242 -8.08 -3.00 23.13
N PRO A 243 -8.99 -3.17 24.12
CA PRO A 243 -9.43 -2.09 25.00
C PRO A 243 -8.28 -1.39 25.73
N SER A 244 -7.13 -2.05 25.92
CA SER A 244 -5.93 -1.46 26.53
C SER A 244 -5.05 -0.63 25.58
N ASN A 245 -5.31 -0.65 24.26
CA ASN A 245 -4.56 0.15 23.30
C ASN A 245 -4.63 1.65 23.65
N ARG A 246 -3.48 2.35 23.58
CA ARG A 246 -3.35 3.78 23.91
C ARG A 246 -4.10 4.68 22.95
N ILE A 247 -4.16 4.30 21.67
CA ILE A 247 -5.04 4.90 20.68
C ILE A 247 -6.14 3.91 20.26
N LYS A 248 -7.21 4.42 19.68
CA LYS A 248 -8.33 3.61 19.15
C LYS A 248 -8.58 3.96 17.70
N HIS A 249 -8.76 2.93 16.87
CA HIS A 249 -9.21 3.08 15.50
C HIS A 249 -10.73 2.91 15.34
N ARG A 250 -11.45 2.48 16.40
CA ARG A 250 -12.89 2.23 16.35
C ARG A 250 -13.69 3.34 15.69
N ASP A 251 -13.64 4.56 16.21
CA ASP A 251 -14.58 5.61 15.80
C ASP A 251 -14.28 6.11 14.39
N THR A 252 -12.99 6.25 14.04
CA THR A 252 -12.57 6.63 12.68
C THR A 252 -12.87 5.51 11.68
N SER A 253 -12.69 4.24 12.06
CA SER A 253 -13.01 3.10 11.19
C SER A 253 -14.50 2.93 10.99
N ALA A 254 -15.30 3.08 12.05
CA ALA A 254 -16.76 3.01 11.96
C ALA A 254 -17.32 4.16 11.11
N SER A 255 -16.80 5.37 11.30
CA SER A 255 -17.22 6.53 10.51
C SER A 255 -16.85 6.40 9.03
N LEU A 256 -15.66 5.86 8.70
CA LEU A 256 -15.30 5.65 7.30
C LEU A 256 -16.10 4.49 6.70
N ALA A 257 -16.27 3.38 7.43
CA ALA A 257 -17.04 2.21 6.99
C ALA A 257 -18.48 2.58 6.65
N SER A 258 -19.13 3.44 7.43
CA SER A 258 -20.50 3.89 7.16
C SER A 258 -20.63 4.74 5.90
N LEU A 259 -19.56 5.43 5.48
CA LEU A 259 -19.54 6.21 4.25
C LEU A 259 -19.33 5.32 3.02
N ILE A 260 -18.40 4.37 3.09
CA ILE A 260 -17.96 3.58 1.92
C ILE A 260 -18.73 2.28 1.71
N ALA A 261 -19.33 1.75 2.79
CA ALA A 261 -20.06 0.49 2.80
C ALA A 261 -21.19 0.55 3.84
N PRO A 262 -22.19 1.44 3.68
CA PRO A 262 -23.27 1.65 4.66
C PRO A 262 -24.10 0.39 4.96
N GLN A 263 -24.12 -0.57 4.02
CA GLN A 263 -24.79 -1.85 4.17
C GLN A 263 -24.02 -2.87 5.02
N ALA A 264 -22.72 -2.64 5.26
CA ALA A 264 -21.86 -3.59 5.95
C ALA A 264 -22.09 -3.54 7.46
N GLU A 265 -22.04 -4.70 8.11
CA GLU A 265 -21.98 -4.79 9.56
C GLU A 265 -20.60 -4.33 10.07
N PHE A 266 -20.54 -3.46 11.08
CA PHE A 266 -19.29 -3.07 11.73
C PHE A 266 -19.16 -3.75 13.10
N VAL A 267 -18.09 -4.52 13.30
CA VAL A 267 -17.82 -5.29 14.51
C VAL A 267 -16.46 -4.90 15.07
N VAL A 268 -16.36 -4.84 16.41
CA VAL A 268 -15.08 -4.75 17.12
C VAL A 268 -14.87 -6.06 17.87
N ALA A 269 -13.71 -6.69 17.67
CA ALA A 269 -13.33 -7.98 18.22
C ALA A 269 -12.05 -7.89 19.07
#